data_AF-A0A815Y852-F1
#
_entry.id   AF-A0A815Y852-F1
#
_cell.length_a   1.000
_cell.length_b   1.000
_cell.length_c   1.000
_cell.angle_alpha   90.00
_cell.angle_beta   90.00
_cell.angle_gamma   90.00
#
_symmetry.space_group_name_H-M   'P 1'
#
loop_
_entity.id
_entity.type
_entity.pdbx_description
1 polymer ?
#
loop_
_entity_poly.entity_id
_entity_poly.type
_entity_poly.pdbx_seq_one_letter_code
_entity_poly.pdbx_strand_id
1 'polypeptide(L)'
;MSTSFSFDYLPADVLSLSGYDFFLLIKTVLGEPEANLLNKISIKSTTSLIQTEDPLDIFNYDIDDEELEKLKEELSFKLKNKKFVLKPGVILGFRSLKDALKK
;
A
#
# COMPACT_ATOMS: atom_id res chain seq x y z
N MET A 1 -13.85 0.19 18.47
CA MET A 1 -13.58 -1.19 18.04
C MET A 1 -12.30 -1.15 17.22
N SER A 2 -11.24 -1.79 17.68
CA SER A 2 -9.97 -1.86 16.96
C SER A 2 -10.14 -2.86 15.82
N THR A 3 -10.08 -2.40 14.57
CA THR A 3 -10.06 -3.29 13.40
C THR A 3 -8.70 -3.99 13.38
N SER A 4 -8.63 -5.19 13.95
CA SER A 4 -7.48 -6.07 13.85
C SER A 4 -7.45 -6.70 12.46
N PHE A 5 -6.45 -6.38 11.65
CA PHE A 5 -6.14 -7.16 10.46
C PHE A 5 -5.59 -8.51 10.92
N SER A 6 -6.32 -9.61 10.68
CA SER A 6 -5.82 -10.96 10.89
C SER A 6 -5.10 -11.40 9.62
N PHE A 7 -3.80 -11.67 9.74
CA PHE A 7 -2.93 -12.14 8.66
C PHE A 7 -2.67 -13.64 8.77
N ASP A 8 -3.58 -14.39 9.38
CA ASP A 8 -3.44 -15.83 9.62
C ASP A 8 -3.49 -16.68 8.33
N TYR A 9 -3.56 -16.03 7.16
CA TYR A 9 -3.68 -16.63 5.83
C TYR A 9 -2.51 -16.28 4.90
N LEU A 10 -1.43 -15.67 5.39
CA LEU A 10 -0.27 -15.40 4.54
C LEU A 10 0.34 -16.74 4.05
N PRO A 11 0.65 -16.86 2.76
CA PRO A 11 1.20 -18.09 2.21
C PRO A 11 2.61 -18.34 2.77
N ALA A 12 3.03 -19.61 2.85
CA ALA A 12 4.31 -19.99 3.47
C ALA A 12 5.54 -19.39 2.76
N ASP A 13 5.39 -19.07 1.48
CA ASP A 13 6.40 -18.47 0.59
C ASP A 13 6.22 -16.96 0.42
N VAL A 14 5.46 -16.30 1.33
CA VAL A 14 5.13 -14.86 1.23
C VAL A 14 6.37 -13.98 1.05
N LEU A 15 7.51 -14.33 1.65
CA LEU A 15 8.76 -13.58 1.56
C LEU A 15 9.43 -13.67 0.17
N SER A 16 9.14 -14.71 -0.61
CA SER A 16 9.66 -14.89 -1.98
C SER A 16 8.74 -14.37 -3.07
N LEU A 17 7.53 -13.88 -2.72
CA LEU A 17 6.58 -13.41 -3.72
C LEU A 17 7.11 -12.18 -4.46
N SER A 18 6.91 -12.20 -5.77
CA SER A 18 7.29 -11.12 -6.68
C SER A 18 6.35 -11.04 -7.88
N GLY A 19 6.40 -9.92 -8.59
CA GLY A 19 5.60 -9.71 -9.80
C GLY A 19 4.11 -9.83 -9.54
N TYR A 20 3.47 -10.73 -10.28
CA TYR A 20 2.02 -10.90 -10.25
C TYR A 20 1.50 -11.50 -8.93
N ASP A 21 2.21 -12.46 -8.35
CA ASP A 21 1.78 -13.10 -7.11
C ASP A 21 1.85 -12.12 -5.92
N PHE A 22 2.88 -11.28 -5.92
CA PHE A 22 2.97 -10.16 -4.98
C PHE A 22 1.81 -9.17 -5.18
N PHE A 23 1.54 -8.77 -6.42
CA PHE A 23 0.42 -7.88 -6.72
C PHE A 23 -0.93 -8.45 -6.25
N LEU A 24 -1.19 -9.73 -6.49
CA LEU A 24 -2.40 -10.40 -6.03
C LEU A 24 -2.51 -10.41 -4.51
N LEU A 25 -1.43 -10.71 -3.79
CA LEU A 25 -1.42 -10.65 -2.33
C LEU A 25 -1.85 -9.27 -1.84
N ILE A 26 -1.23 -8.20 -2.37
CA ILE A 26 -1.55 -6.84 -1.95
C ILE A 26 -3.00 -6.49 -2.29
N LYS A 27 -3.47 -6.87 -3.48
CA LYS A 27 -4.85 -6.65 -3.90
C LYS A 27 -5.85 -7.34 -2.98
N THR A 28 -5.55 -8.56 -2.54
CA THR A 28 -6.40 -9.32 -1.63
C THR A 28 -6.38 -8.77 -0.20
N VAL A 29 -5.22 -8.31 0.27
CA VAL A 29 -5.03 -7.93 1.68
C VAL A 29 -5.35 -6.46 1.94
N LEU A 30 -4.88 -5.56 1.08
CA LEU A 30 -5.02 -4.10 1.25
C LEU A 30 -6.09 -3.52 0.33
N GLY A 31 -6.19 -4.03 -0.90
CA GLY A 31 -7.11 -3.54 -1.91
C GLY A 31 -6.41 -3.25 -3.24
N GLU A 32 -7.23 -3.08 -4.28
CA GLU A 32 -6.77 -2.77 -5.63
C GLU A 32 -6.04 -1.42 -5.74
N PRO A 33 -6.52 -0.31 -5.13
CA PRO A 33 -5.81 0.97 -5.18
C PRO A 33 -4.40 0.89 -4.58
N GLU A 34 -4.22 0.17 -3.48
CA GLU A 34 -2.94 -0.04 -2.82
C GLU A 34 -1.99 -0.90 -3.66
N ALA A 35 -2.50 -1.96 -4.30
CA ALA A 35 -1.72 -2.79 -5.20
C ALA A 35 -1.26 -2.00 -6.44
N ASN A 36 -2.15 -1.17 -7.00
CA ASN A 36 -1.84 -0.30 -8.13
C ASN A 36 -0.79 0.75 -7.76
N LEU A 37 -0.87 1.34 -6.57
CA LEU A 37 0.14 2.26 -6.05
C LEU A 37 1.52 1.60 -6.02
N LEU A 38 1.64 0.42 -5.38
CA LEU A 38 2.93 -0.28 -5.28
C LEU A 38 3.52 -0.60 -6.66
N ASN A 39 2.68 -1.07 -7.59
CA ASN A 39 3.13 -1.33 -8.95
C ASN A 39 3.62 -0.06 -9.67
N LYS A 40 2.91 1.07 -9.48
CA LYS A 40 3.26 2.37 -10.06
C LYS A 40 4.61 2.89 -9.53
N ILE A 41 4.86 2.76 -8.24
CA ILE A 41 6.16 3.14 -7.63
C ILE A 41 7.23 2.04 -7.72
N SER A 42 7.01 1.03 -8.56
CA SER A 42 7.95 -0.06 -8.83
C SER A 42 8.34 -0.93 -7.61
N ILE A 43 7.46 -1.01 -6.61
CA ILE A 43 7.55 -1.99 -5.53
C ILE A 43 6.84 -3.26 -6.01
N LYS A 44 7.63 -4.27 -6.41
CA LYS A 44 7.13 -5.47 -7.12
C LYS A 44 7.45 -6.78 -6.40
N SER A 45 7.90 -6.72 -5.16
CA SER A 45 8.17 -7.91 -4.35
C SER A 45 8.01 -7.64 -2.87
N THR A 46 7.77 -8.71 -2.11
CA THR A 46 7.68 -8.64 -0.64
C THR A 46 8.95 -8.06 -0.04
N THR A 47 10.12 -8.47 -0.53
CA THR A 47 11.42 -7.92 -0.10
C THR A 47 11.51 -6.42 -0.35
N SER A 48 11.11 -5.93 -1.53
CA SER A 48 11.12 -4.50 -1.83
C SER A 48 10.20 -3.71 -0.89
N LEU A 49 9.00 -4.24 -0.61
CA LEU A 49 8.05 -3.61 0.32
C LEU A 49 8.56 -3.54 1.75
N ILE A 50 9.24 -4.58 2.23
CA ILE A 50 9.84 -4.61 3.58
C ILE A 50 10.93 -3.54 3.70
N GLN A 51 11.73 -3.36 2.64
CA GLN A 51 12.85 -2.42 2.59
C GLN A 51 12.42 -0.97 2.39
N THR A 52 11.32 -0.70 1.68
CA THR A 52 10.76 0.64 1.56
C THR A 52 10.34 1.17 2.94
N GLU A 53 10.66 2.41 3.30
CA GLU A 53 10.25 3.01 4.58
C GLU A 53 8.74 3.25 4.66
N ASP A 54 8.21 4.09 3.77
CA ASP A 54 6.77 4.29 3.58
C ASP A 54 6.44 4.43 2.09
N PRO A 55 5.69 3.48 1.48
CA PRO A 55 5.27 3.62 0.09
C PRO A 55 4.33 4.81 -0.15
N LEU A 56 3.67 5.33 0.89
CA LEU A 56 2.74 6.46 0.79
C LEU A 56 3.46 7.82 0.72
N ASP A 57 4.77 7.87 1.02
CA ASP A 57 5.56 9.09 0.96
C ASP A 57 5.63 9.69 -0.44
N ILE A 58 5.40 8.87 -1.48
CA ILE A 58 5.37 9.34 -2.86
C ILE A 58 4.37 10.50 -3.07
N PHE A 59 3.29 10.55 -2.28
CA PHE A 59 2.28 11.61 -2.37
C PHE A 59 2.70 12.97 -1.80
N ASN A 60 3.83 13.03 -1.11
CA ASN A 60 4.41 14.26 -0.57
C ASN A 60 5.30 15.00 -1.58
N TYR A 61 5.62 14.37 -2.71
CA TYR A 61 6.42 14.96 -3.77
C TYR A 61 5.54 15.64 -4.83
N ASP A 62 6.08 16.67 -5.46
CA ASP A 62 5.45 17.37 -6.58
C ASP A 62 5.83 16.63 -7.88
N ILE A 63 4.98 15.67 -8.26
CA ILE A 63 5.18 14.78 -9.42
C ILE A 63 4.05 15.02 -10.41
N ASP A 64 4.40 15.36 -11.64
CA ASP A 64 3.46 15.48 -12.76
C ASP A 64 3.12 14.09 -13.33
N ASP A 65 2.21 13.37 -12.66
CA ASP A 65 1.72 12.06 -13.09
C ASP A 65 0.21 11.90 -12.78
N GLU A 66 -0.62 11.99 -13.82
CA GLU A 66 -2.08 11.93 -13.71
C GLU A 66 -2.60 10.63 -13.07
N GLU A 67 -1.92 9.50 -13.28
CA GLU A 67 -2.35 8.23 -12.69
C GLU A 67 -2.06 8.19 -11.20
N LEU A 68 -0.90 8.73 -10.80
CA LEU A 68 -0.54 8.87 -9.40
C LEU A 68 -1.48 9.84 -8.67
N GLU A 69 -1.90 10.93 -9.33
CA GLU A 69 -2.92 11.83 -8.79
C GLU A 69 -4.25 11.13 -8.57
N LYS A 70 -4.73 10.31 -9.52
CA LYS A 70 -5.95 9.51 -9.36
C LYS A 70 -5.85 8.56 -8.16
N LEU A 71 -4.73 7.86 -8.03
CA LEU A 71 -4.48 6.98 -6.87
C LEU A 71 -4.47 7.77 -5.55
N LYS A 72 -3.90 8.97 -5.55
CA LYS A 72 -3.96 9.88 -4.40
C LYS A 72 -5.41 10.22 -4.07
N GLU A 73 -6.24 10.56 -5.04
CA GLU A 73 -7.66 10.85 -4.81
C GLU A 73 -8.43 9.63 -4.27
N GLU A 74 -8.12 8.42 -4.74
CA GLU A 74 -8.75 7.18 -4.24
C GLU A 74 -8.35 6.83 -2.81
N LEU A 75 -7.07 7.02 -2.46
CA LEU A 75 -6.49 6.62 -1.17
C LEU A 75 -6.63 7.70 -0.08
N SER A 76 -7.13 8.89 -0.42
CA SER A 76 -7.22 10.02 0.49
C SER A 76 -8.63 10.64 0.56
N PHE A 77 -8.84 11.51 1.54
CA PHE A 77 -9.97 12.42 1.62
C PHE A 77 -9.54 13.79 1.11
N LYS A 78 -10.32 14.35 0.17
CA LYS A 78 -10.16 15.74 -0.26
C LYS A 78 -10.81 16.67 0.75
N LEU A 79 -10.00 17.48 1.42
CA LEU A 79 -10.46 18.50 2.36
C LEU A 79 -11.01 19.73 1.62
N LYS A 80 -11.81 20.53 2.33
CA LYS A 80 -12.40 21.78 1.79
C LYS A 80 -11.36 22.78 1.27
N ASN A 81 -10.15 22.76 1.82
CA ASN A 81 -9.03 23.61 1.41
C ASN A 81 -8.21 23.02 0.24
N LYS A 82 -8.77 22.03 -0.49
CA LYS A 82 -8.10 21.29 -1.56
C LYS A 82 -6.87 20.49 -1.14
N LYS A 83 -6.59 20.36 0.17
CA LYS A 83 -5.56 19.44 0.66
C LYS A 83 -6.09 18.01 0.68
N PHE A 84 -5.20 17.05 0.55
CA PHE A 84 -5.51 15.63 0.65
C PHE A 84 -5.02 15.09 1.99
N VAL A 85 -5.80 14.22 2.63
CA VAL A 85 -5.44 13.50 3.85
C VAL A 85 -5.64 12.02 3.61
N LEU A 86 -4.57 11.22 3.70
CA LEU A 86 -4.63 9.78 3.52
C LEU A 86 -5.65 9.14 4.46
N LYS A 87 -6.43 8.20 3.95
CA LYS A 87 -7.43 7.48 4.74
C LYS A 87 -6.69 6.71 5.85
N PRO A 88 -7.10 6.82 7.13
CA PRO A 88 -6.43 6.10 8.22
C PRO A 88 -6.34 4.59 8.02
N GLY A 89 -7.33 3.99 7.36
CA GLY A 89 -7.34 2.57 7.02
C GLY A 89 -6.21 2.16 6.07
N VAL A 90 -5.82 3.03 5.13
CA VAL A 90 -4.71 2.78 4.18
C VAL A 90 -3.39 2.74 4.94
N ILE A 91 -3.14 3.74 5.79
CA ILE A 91 -1.93 3.85 6.62
C ILE A 91 -1.80 2.62 7.53
N LEU A 92 -2.90 2.28 8.24
CA LEU A 92 -2.92 1.12 9.12
C LEU A 92 -2.74 -0.19 8.36
N GLY A 93 -3.32 -0.32 7.16
CA GLY A 93 -3.18 -1.50 6.32
C GLY A 93 -1.72 -1.78 5.95
N PHE A 94 -1.02 -0.80 5.37
CA PHE A 94 0.39 -0.93 5.02
C PHE A 94 1.27 -1.23 6.23
N ARG A 95 1.05 -0.53 7.34
CA ARG A 95 1.80 -0.76 8.57
C ARG A 95 1.60 -2.18 9.11
N SER A 96 0.34 -2.62 9.18
CA SER A 96 -0.02 -3.93 9.70
C SER A 96 0.54 -5.06 8.82
N LEU A 97 0.49 -4.90 7.49
CA LEU A 97 1.10 -5.84 6.56
C LEU A 97 2.62 -5.91 6.74
N LYS A 98 3.31 -4.78 6.81
CA LYS A 98 4.76 -4.75 7.00
C LYS A 98 5.18 -5.35 8.35
N ASP A 99 4.43 -5.09 9.40
CA ASP A 99 4.68 -5.67 10.73
C ASP A 99 4.46 -7.19 10.71
N ALA A 100 3.49 -7.69 9.94
CA ALA A 100 3.26 -9.13 9.76
C ALA A 100 4.37 -9.81 8.96
N LEU A 101 4.93 -9.14 7.94
CA LEU A 101 6.00 -9.67 7.09
C LEU A 101 7.39 -9.64 7.74
N LYS A 102 7.58 -8.88 8.82
CA LYS A 102 8.85 -8.78 9.57
C LYS A 102 8.95 -9.75 10.74
N LYS A 103 7.86 -10.43 11.10
CA LYS A 103 7.84 -11.47 12.14
C LYS A 103 8.28 -12.81 11.58
#